data_AF-A0A1C2AX07-F1
#
_entry.id   AF-A0A1C2AX07-F1
#
_cell.length_a   1.000
_cell.length_b   1.000
_cell.length_c   1.000
_cell.angle_alpha   90.00
_cell.angle_beta   90.00
_cell.angle_gamma   90.00
#
_symmetry.space_group_name_H-M   'P 1'
#
loop_
_entity.id
_entity.type
_entity.pdbx_description
1 polymer ?
#
loop_
_entity_poly.entity_id
_entity_poly.type
_entity_poly.pdbx_seq_one_letter_code
_entity_poly.pdbx_strand_id
1 'polypeptide(L)'
;DNSELCVGMIFLPRNDYSAQEQCRTIVESELTKRNFSIYGWRQVPVDPSVLGEKAEQTRPEITQVLFTYNDKKVVNKSLEQKLYETRRVIEKEALNNQLNNFYICSFSSKSIIYKGMFLAEALSDFYTDLKDERFISRYAIFHQRFSTNTAPSWDLAQPFRSIAHNGEINTLKGNVNWMKVHEEE
;
A
#
# COMPACT_ATOMS: atom_id res chain seq x y z
N ASP A 1 22.41 -7.54 -10.28
CA ASP A 1 23.13 -6.39 -9.68
C ASP A 1 23.19 -6.40 -8.13
N ASN A 2 22.68 -7.45 -7.45
CA ASN A 2 22.73 -7.66 -5.98
C ASN A 2 22.12 -6.54 -5.13
N SER A 3 21.38 -5.61 -5.73
CA SER A 3 20.63 -4.58 -5.02
C SER A 3 19.30 -5.13 -4.50
N GLU A 4 18.89 -4.70 -3.30
CA GLU A 4 17.59 -5.09 -2.74
C GLU A 4 16.47 -4.48 -3.61
N LEU A 5 15.59 -5.34 -4.13
CA LEU A 5 14.40 -4.92 -4.87
C LEU A 5 13.37 -4.36 -3.88
N CYS A 6 12.89 -3.15 -4.14
CA CYS A 6 11.84 -2.50 -3.38
C CYS A 6 10.53 -2.52 -4.17
N VAL A 7 9.42 -2.71 -3.47
CA VAL A 7 8.09 -2.72 -4.07
C VAL A 7 7.16 -1.79 -3.30
N GLY A 8 6.49 -0.90 -4.05
CA GLY A 8 5.36 -0.13 -3.57
C GLY A 8 4.07 -0.75 -4.07
N MET A 9 3.25 -1.31 -3.19
CA MET A 9 1.89 -1.78 -3.52
C MET A 9 0.91 -0.62 -3.33
N ILE A 10 0.33 -0.13 -4.42
CA ILE A 10 -0.37 1.15 -4.46
C ILE A 10 -1.75 0.98 -5.09
N PHE A 11 -2.75 1.52 -4.40
CA PHE A 11 -4.08 1.76 -4.93
C PHE A 11 -4.12 3.16 -5.54
N LEU A 12 -4.45 3.22 -6.81
CA LEU A 12 -4.59 4.44 -7.59
C LEU A 12 -6.08 4.69 -7.91
N PRO A 13 -6.45 5.94 -8.22
CA PRO A 13 -7.74 6.23 -8.86
C PRO A 13 -7.93 5.37 -10.11
N ARG A 14 -9.07 4.67 -10.21
CA ARG A 14 -9.36 3.77 -11.33
C ARG A 14 -10.05 4.47 -12.51
N ASN A 15 -11.00 5.34 -12.22
CA ASN A 15 -11.88 5.95 -13.23
C ASN A 15 -11.48 7.40 -13.56
N ASP A 16 -10.35 7.87 -13.04
CA ASP A 16 -9.79 9.20 -13.31
C ASP A 16 -8.34 9.04 -13.73
N TYR A 17 -8.11 8.99 -15.04
CA TYR A 17 -6.77 8.82 -15.62
C TYR A 17 -5.85 10.02 -15.33
N SER A 18 -6.40 11.23 -15.23
CA SER A 18 -5.60 12.42 -14.91
C SER A 18 -5.08 12.32 -13.47
N ALA A 19 -5.95 12.01 -12.51
CA ALA A 19 -5.55 11.80 -11.13
C ALA A 19 -4.61 10.60 -10.98
N GLN A 20 -4.83 9.53 -11.74
CA GLN A 20 -3.95 8.37 -11.77
C GLN A 20 -2.52 8.73 -12.20
N GLU A 21 -2.36 9.48 -13.30
CA GLU A 21 -1.06 9.93 -13.78
C GLU A 21 -0.39 10.94 -12.83
N GLN A 22 -1.18 11.82 -12.20
CA GLN A 22 -0.66 12.71 -11.15
C GLN A 22 -0.13 11.92 -9.95
N CYS A 23 -0.84 10.88 -9.50
CA CYS A 23 -0.37 9.99 -8.43
C CYS A 23 0.95 9.31 -8.80
N ARG A 24 1.06 8.76 -10.02
CA ARG A 24 2.29 8.13 -10.52
C ARG A 24 3.44 9.14 -10.57
N THR A 25 3.18 10.33 -11.09
CA THR A 25 4.17 11.41 -11.20
C THR A 25 4.72 11.81 -9.83
N ILE A 26 3.87 11.94 -8.80
CA ILE A 26 4.33 12.25 -7.43
C ILE A 26 5.23 11.12 -6.90
N VAL A 27 4.81 9.86 -7.06
CA VAL A 27 5.58 8.69 -6.61
C VAL A 27 6.95 8.67 -7.30
N GLU A 28 7.00 8.82 -8.63
CA GLU A 28 8.24 8.79 -9.41
C GLU A 28 9.16 9.96 -9.08
N SER A 29 8.59 11.16 -8.92
CA SER A 29 9.32 12.37 -8.55
C SER A 29 10.00 12.22 -7.20
N GLU A 30 9.27 11.74 -6.18
CA GLU A 30 9.83 11.55 -4.84
C GLU A 30 10.85 10.42 -4.77
N LEU A 31 10.66 9.33 -5.51
CA LEU A 31 11.66 8.28 -5.66
C LEU A 31 12.96 8.83 -6.28
N THR A 32 12.84 9.56 -7.38
CA THR A 32 14.00 10.11 -8.12
C THR A 32 14.77 11.12 -7.27
N LYS A 33 14.07 12.07 -6.61
CA LYS A 33 14.68 13.06 -5.71
C LYS A 33 15.46 12.42 -4.57
N ARG A 34 15.05 11.23 -4.14
CA ARG A 34 15.61 10.53 -2.98
C ARG A 34 16.64 9.47 -3.36
N ASN A 35 17.18 9.50 -4.58
CA ASN A 35 18.24 8.59 -5.05
C ASN A 35 17.79 7.12 -5.18
N PHE A 36 16.52 6.91 -5.54
CA PHE A 36 16.03 5.62 -6.02
C PHE A 36 16.00 5.61 -7.55
N SER A 37 16.26 4.44 -8.13
CA SER A 37 16.05 4.15 -9.55
C SER A 37 14.84 3.25 -9.75
N ILE A 38 13.99 3.62 -10.70
CA ILE A 38 12.71 2.97 -10.96
C ILE A 38 12.90 1.98 -12.11
N TYR A 39 12.52 0.72 -11.89
CA TYR A 39 12.46 -0.29 -12.96
C TYR A 39 11.20 -0.12 -13.80
N GLY A 40 10.09 0.22 -13.13
CA GLY A 40 8.83 0.53 -13.79
C GLY A 40 7.63 0.19 -12.94
N TRP A 41 6.45 0.35 -13.56
CA TRP A 41 5.19 -0.03 -12.97
C TRP A 41 4.70 -1.36 -13.51
N ARG A 42 4.09 -2.15 -12.64
CA ARG A 42 3.44 -3.41 -12.94
C ARG A 42 1.98 -3.31 -12.52
N GLN A 43 1.07 -3.52 -13.45
CA GLN A 43 -0.32 -3.76 -13.10
C GLN A 43 -0.43 -5.12 -12.40
N VAL A 44 -1.06 -5.17 -11.24
CA VAL A 44 -1.20 -6.43 -10.49
C VAL A 44 -2.27 -7.27 -11.17
N PRO A 45 -1.99 -8.53 -11.54
CA PRO A 45 -2.98 -9.39 -12.19
C PRO A 45 -4.06 -9.78 -11.19
N VAL A 46 -5.28 -9.32 -11.46
CA VAL A 46 -6.45 -9.59 -10.63
C VAL A 46 -7.58 -10.22 -11.41
N ASP A 47 -8.35 -11.08 -10.75
CA ASP A 47 -9.62 -11.58 -11.27
C ASP A 47 -10.80 -10.89 -10.56
N PRO A 48 -11.44 -9.87 -11.16
CA PRO A 48 -12.54 -9.15 -10.53
C PRO A 48 -13.84 -9.97 -10.49
N SER A 49 -13.93 -11.14 -11.15
CA SER A 49 -15.15 -11.94 -11.19
C SER A 49 -15.58 -12.47 -9.81
N VAL A 50 -14.65 -12.55 -8.86
CA VAL A 50 -14.91 -12.99 -7.48
C VAL A 50 -15.41 -11.85 -6.58
N LEU A 51 -15.47 -10.61 -7.08
CA LEU A 51 -15.93 -9.47 -6.31
C LEU A 51 -17.46 -9.33 -6.38
N GLY A 52 -18.05 -8.94 -5.25
CA GLY A 52 -19.41 -8.41 -5.25
C GLY A 52 -19.47 -7.04 -5.92
N GLU A 53 -20.63 -6.69 -6.48
CA GLU A 53 -20.85 -5.45 -7.26
C GLU A 53 -20.33 -4.19 -6.55
N LYS A 54 -20.63 -4.04 -5.26
CA LYS A 54 -20.19 -2.87 -4.47
C LYS A 54 -18.68 -2.77 -4.34
N ALA A 55 -17.98 -3.90 -4.20
CA ALA A 55 -16.52 -3.92 -4.10
C ALA A 55 -15.88 -3.60 -5.45
N GLU A 56 -16.46 -4.09 -6.56
CA GLU A 56 -15.98 -3.79 -7.91
C GLU A 56 -16.19 -2.32 -8.29
N GLN A 57 -17.33 -1.72 -7.91
CA GLN A 57 -17.62 -0.29 -8.16
C GLN A 57 -16.60 0.64 -7.47
N THR A 58 -16.15 0.29 -6.26
CA THR A 58 -15.17 1.09 -5.51
C THR A 58 -13.74 0.61 -5.66
N ARG A 59 -13.49 -0.39 -6.52
CA ARG A 59 -12.17 -0.99 -6.68
C ARG A 59 -11.16 0.03 -7.21
N PRO A 60 -10.00 0.20 -6.54
CA PRO A 60 -8.92 1.02 -7.06
C PRO A 60 -8.22 0.33 -8.23
N GLU A 61 -7.41 1.10 -8.96
CA GLU A 61 -6.44 0.51 -9.86
C GLU A 61 -5.24 0.02 -9.03
N ILE A 62 -4.97 -1.27 -9.07
CA ILE A 62 -4.01 -1.92 -8.18
C ILE A 62 -2.70 -2.12 -8.93
N THR A 63 -1.66 -1.43 -8.47
CA THR A 63 -0.38 -1.40 -9.17
C THR A 63 0.77 -1.58 -8.20
N GLN A 64 1.88 -2.06 -8.75
CA GLN A 64 3.16 -2.12 -8.10
C GLN A 64 4.13 -1.18 -8.80
N VAL A 65 4.86 -0.37 -8.04
CA VAL A 65 6.08 0.29 -8.53
C VAL A 65 7.28 -0.53 -8.06
N LEU A 66 8.15 -0.90 -8.99
CA LEU A 66 9.38 -1.64 -8.73
C LEU A 66 10.56 -0.69 -8.86
N PHE A 67 11.41 -0.65 -7.84
CA PHE A 67 12.53 0.28 -7.79
C PHE A 67 13.63 -0.24 -6.87
N THR A 68 14.77 0.42 -6.87
CA THR A 68 15.90 0.11 -6.00
C THR A 68 16.60 1.38 -5.53
N TYR A 69 17.35 1.28 -4.44
CA TYR A 69 18.16 2.38 -3.95
C TYR A 69 19.56 2.34 -4.58
N ASN A 70 20.05 3.48 -5.06
CA ASN A 70 21.28 3.52 -5.85
C ASN A 70 22.55 3.24 -5.02
N ASP A 71 22.56 3.61 -3.73
CA ASP A 71 23.67 3.30 -2.84
C ASP A 71 23.50 1.91 -2.21
N LYS A 72 24.25 0.94 -2.75
CA LYS A 72 24.24 -0.47 -2.32
C LYS A 72 24.70 -0.69 -0.87
N LYS A 73 25.28 0.31 -0.20
CA LYS A 73 25.64 0.22 1.22
C LYS A 73 24.43 0.39 2.13
N VAL A 74 23.36 0.99 1.64
CA VAL A 74 22.12 1.18 2.39
C VAL A 74 21.22 -0.04 2.19
N VAL A 75 21.12 -0.84 3.23
CA VAL A 75 20.41 -2.12 3.23
C VAL A 75 19.61 -2.28 4.52
N ASN A 76 18.69 -3.25 4.54
CA ASN A 76 17.99 -3.63 5.76
C ASN A 76 17.28 -2.43 6.44
N LYS A 77 17.61 -2.14 7.71
CA LYS A 77 16.91 -1.13 8.52
C LYS A 77 17.06 0.27 7.96
N SER A 78 18.24 0.64 7.45
CA SER A 78 18.46 1.98 6.89
C SER A 78 17.71 2.17 5.58
N LEU A 79 17.57 1.11 4.77
CA LEU A 79 16.73 1.12 3.59
C LEU A 79 15.24 1.26 3.96
N GLU A 80 14.74 0.46 4.90
CA GLU A 80 13.35 0.55 5.36
C GLU A 80 12.99 1.92 5.96
N GLN A 81 13.94 2.58 6.65
CA GLN A 81 13.73 3.94 7.13
C GLN A 81 13.57 4.94 5.97
N LYS A 82 14.44 4.88 4.96
CA LYS A 82 14.32 5.74 3.76
C LYS A 82 13.00 5.49 3.04
N LEU A 83 12.57 4.23 2.91
CA LEU A 83 11.30 3.85 2.31
C LEU A 83 10.11 4.42 3.10
N TYR A 84 10.16 4.34 4.43
CA TYR A 84 9.17 4.95 5.31
C TYR A 84 9.07 6.47 5.10
N GLU A 85 10.20 7.18 5.16
CA GLU A 85 10.25 8.64 4.97
C GLU A 85 9.74 9.04 3.58
N THR A 86 10.16 8.31 2.54
CA THR A 86 9.72 8.55 1.16
C THR A 86 8.21 8.38 1.02
N ARG A 87 7.64 7.28 1.55
CA ARG A 87 6.20 7.05 1.56
C ARG A 87 5.44 8.17 2.28
N ARG A 88 5.94 8.67 3.43
CA ARG A 88 5.30 9.76 4.17
C ARG A 88 5.27 11.06 3.37
N VAL A 89 6.33 11.36 2.62
CA VAL A 89 6.35 12.54 1.74
C VAL A 89 5.41 12.36 0.56
N ILE A 90 5.38 11.20 -0.08
CA ILE A 90 4.42 10.91 -1.16
C ILE A 90 2.97 11.07 -0.66
N GLU A 91 2.64 10.51 0.52
CA GLU A 91 1.32 10.64 1.13
C GLU A 91 0.95 12.12 1.41
N LYS A 92 1.92 12.91 1.89
CA LYS A 92 1.72 14.34 2.14
C LYS A 92 1.50 15.13 0.84
N GLU A 93 2.30 14.87 -0.19
CA GLU A 93 2.15 15.53 -1.49
C GLU A 93 0.83 15.15 -2.16
N ALA A 94 0.41 13.89 -2.11
CA ALA A 94 -0.88 13.47 -2.62
C ALA A 94 -2.04 14.19 -1.90
N LEU A 95 -1.96 14.36 -0.58
CA LEU A 95 -2.94 15.12 0.20
C LEU A 95 -2.96 16.60 -0.19
N ASN A 96 -1.79 17.23 -0.33
CA ASN A 96 -1.67 18.64 -0.73
C ASN A 96 -2.28 18.89 -2.12
N ASN A 97 -2.13 17.92 -3.02
CA ASN A 97 -2.71 17.95 -4.37
C ASN A 97 -4.16 17.44 -4.42
N GLN A 98 -4.79 17.16 -3.27
CA GLN A 98 -6.18 16.71 -3.17
C GLN A 98 -6.49 15.45 -3.97
N LEU A 99 -5.50 14.55 -4.08
CA LEU A 99 -5.64 13.29 -4.79
C LEU A 99 -6.41 12.29 -3.94
N ASN A 100 -7.72 12.19 -4.22
CA ASN A 100 -8.61 11.23 -3.58
C ASN A 100 -8.33 9.81 -4.11
N ASN A 101 -8.70 8.79 -3.33
CA ASN A 101 -8.58 7.37 -3.70
C ASN A 101 -7.15 6.91 -4.03
N PHE A 102 -6.15 7.59 -3.47
CA PHE A 102 -4.75 7.20 -3.50
C PHE A 102 -4.31 6.60 -2.17
N TYR A 103 -3.78 5.37 -2.17
CA TYR A 103 -3.34 4.71 -0.94
C TYR A 103 -2.16 3.77 -1.17
N ILE A 104 -1.12 3.90 -0.33
CA ILE A 104 0.05 3.01 -0.35
C ILE A 104 -0.13 1.92 0.69
N CYS A 105 -0.41 0.69 0.24
CA CYS A 105 -0.60 -0.48 1.11
C CYS A 105 0.69 -0.86 1.82
N SER A 106 1.76 -1.02 1.04
CA SER A 106 3.12 -1.31 1.52
C SER A 106 4.14 -0.60 0.64
N PHE A 107 5.27 -0.22 1.21
CA PHE A 107 6.38 0.41 0.50
C PHE A 107 7.67 -0.02 1.19
N SER A 108 8.21 -1.16 0.76
CA SER A 108 9.23 -1.91 1.51
C SER A 108 10.08 -2.77 0.58
N SER A 109 11.27 -3.15 1.04
CA SER A 109 12.11 -4.19 0.45
C SER A 109 11.89 -5.57 1.10
N LYS A 110 11.11 -5.63 2.18
CA LYS A 110 10.97 -6.81 3.04
C LYS A 110 9.55 -7.37 3.16
N SER A 111 8.54 -6.52 2.99
CA SER A 111 7.15 -6.91 3.14
C SER A 111 6.29 -6.35 2.01
N ILE A 112 5.28 -7.12 1.64
CA ILE A 112 4.26 -6.70 0.68
C ILE A 112 2.88 -7.09 1.22
N ILE A 113 1.90 -6.21 1.03
CA ILE A 113 0.55 -6.40 1.55
C ILE A 113 -0.42 -6.56 0.39
N TYR A 114 -0.92 -7.78 0.20
CA TYR A 114 -2.06 -8.08 -0.66
C TYR A 114 -3.33 -8.05 0.19
N LYS A 115 -4.16 -7.02 -0.02
CA LYS A 115 -5.42 -6.82 0.69
C LYS A 115 -6.49 -6.28 -0.24
N GLY A 116 -7.75 -6.37 0.16
CA GLY A 116 -8.85 -5.85 -0.63
C GLY A 116 -10.20 -6.19 -0.05
N MET A 117 -11.24 -6.03 -0.87
CA MET A 117 -12.63 -6.14 -0.49
C MET A 117 -13.30 -7.39 -1.06
N PHE A 118 -12.85 -8.54 -0.59
CA PHE A 118 -13.33 -9.86 -0.98
C PHE A 118 -13.42 -10.75 0.26
N LEU A 119 -14.13 -11.88 0.13
CA LEU A 119 -14.11 -12.93 1.14
C LEU A 119 -12.67 -13.46 1.30
N ALA A 120 -12.27 -13.78 2.54
CA ALA A 120 -10.92 -14.23 2.82
C ALA A 120 -10.51 -15.45 1.96
N GLU A 121 -11.45 -16.36 1.72
CA GLU A 121 -11.26 -17.55 0.87
C GLU A 121 -10.96 -17.20 -0.59
N ALA A 122 -11.49 -16.08 -1.09
CA ALA A 122 -11.29 -15.61 -2.46
C ALA A 122 -10.00 -14.80 -2.65
N LEU A 123 -9.15 -14.64 -1.62
CA LEU A 123 -7.92 -13.84 -1.70
C LEU A 123 -7.00 -14.29 -2.84
N SER A 124 -6.75 -15.61 -2.92
CA SER A 124 -5.86 -16.17 -3.95
C SER A 124 -6.49 -16.25 -5.33
N ASP A 125 -7.83 -16.25 -5.39
CA ASP A 125 -8.57 -16.19 -6.65
C ASP A 125 -8.53 -14.77 -7.21
N PHE A 126 -8.75 -13.76 -6.36
CA PHE A 126 -8.63 -12.37 -6.76
C PHE A 126 -7.19 -12.00 -7.12
N TYR A 127 -6.20 -12.28 -6.26
CA TYR A 127 -4.79 -11.99 -6.53
C TYR A 127 -4.05 -13.23 -7.02
N THR A 128 -3.99 -13.39 -8.35
CA THR A 128 -3.39 -14.56 -9.00
C THR A 128 -1.89 -14.74 -8.71
N ASP A 129 -1.18 -13.66 -8.36
CA ASP A 129 0.21 -13.70 -7.88
C ASP A 129 0.41 -14.68 -6.70
N LEU A 130 -0.59 -14.81 -5.83
CA LEU A 130 -0.52 -15.65 -4.63
C LEU A 130 -0.57 -17.15 -4.93
N LYS A 131 -0.94 -17.53 -6.17
CA LYS A 131 -0.92 -18.91 -6.64
C LYS A 131 0.42 -19.30 -7.27
N ASP A 132 1.33 -18.35 -7.46
CA ASP A 132 2.65 -18.59 -8.05
C ASP A 132 3.58 -19.29 -7.04
N GLU A 133 4.24 -20.37 -7.44
CA GLU A 133 5.17 -21.14 -6.58
C GLU A 133 6.35 -20.31 -6.09
N ARG A 134 6.67 -19.20 -6.76
CA ARG A 134 7.73 -18.26 -6.34
C ARG A 134 7.28 -17.33 -5.21
N PHE A 135 5.99 -17.29 -4.87
CA PHE A 135 5.45 -16.51 -3.76
C PHE A 135 5.74 -17.21 -2.42
N ILE A 136 7.03 -17.28 -2.07
CA ILE A 136 7.52 -17.90 -0.86
C ILE A 136 7.79 -16.85 0.22
N SER A 137 7.43 -17.16 1.47
CA SER A 137 7.72 -16.28 2.60
C SER A 137 8.02 -17.09 3.86
N ARG A 138 8.91 -16.53 4.70
CA ARG A 138 9.21 -17.08 6.04
C ARG A 138 8.10 -16.80 7.06
N TYR A 139 7.22 -15.83 6.79
CA TYR A 139 6.10 -15.47 7.66
C TYR A 139 4.92 -14.94 6.87
N ALA A 140 3.72 -15.06 7.45
CA ALA A 140 2.50 -14.48 6.91
C ALA A 140 1.67 -13.86 8.04
N ILE A 141 0.97 -12.77 7.73
CA ILE A 141 -0.03 -12.15 8.61
C ILE A 141 -1.30 -12.02 7.78
N PHE A 142 -2.39 -12.59 8.27
CA PHE A 142 -3.70 -12.51 7.63
C PHE A 142 -4.71 -11.85 8.57
N HIS A 143 -5.75 -11.25 7.99
CA HIS A 143 -6.81 -10.62 8.76
C HIS A 143 -8.11 -10.61 7.96
N GLN A 144 -9.22 -10.95 8.62
CA GLN A 144 -10.56 -10.75 8.10
C GLN A 144 -11.31 -9.79 9.03
N ARG A 145 -11.86 -8.72 8.45
CA ARG A 145 -12.58 -7.69 9.20
C ARG A 145 -14.08 -7.90 9.06
N PHE A 146 -14.80 -7.90 10.17
CA PHE A 146 -16.23 -7.63 10.20
C PHE A 146 -16.44 -6.12 10.41
N SER A 147 -17.15 -5.48 9.49
CA SER A 147 -17.45 -4.05 9.55
C SER A 147 -18.93 -3.85 9.91
N THR A 148 -19.20 -2.98 10.87
CA THR A 148 -20.56 -2.47 11.15
C THR A 148 -21.00 -1.41 10.13
N ASN A 149 -20.09 -0.93 9.27
CA ASN A 149 -20.38 0.01 8.19
C ASN A 149 -20.69 -0.73 6.88
N THR A 150 -21.71 -0.25 6.17
CA THR A 150 -22.14 -0.77 4.85
C THR A 150 -21.40 -0.15 3.67
N ALA A 151 -20.61 0.90 3.88
CA ALA A 151 -19.80 1.55 2.86
C ALA A 151 -18.42 0.87 2.74
N PRO A 152 -18.15 0.16 1.62
CA PRO A 152 -16.90 -0.54 1.39
C PRO A 152 -15.73 0.43 1.16
N SER A 153 -14.63 0.30 1.92
CA SER A 153 -13.39 1.06 1.69
C SER A 153 -12.17 0.13 1.63
N TRP A 154 -11.52 0.08 0.46
CA TRP A 154 -10.41 -0.84 0.17
C TRP A 154 -9.16 -0.59 1.01
N ASP A 155 -8.86 0.67 1.30
CA ASP A 155 -7.74 1.12 2.12
C ASP A 155 -7.87 0.70 3.60
N LEU A 156 -9.10 0.54 4.10
CA LEU A 156 -9.41 0.09 5.46
C LEU A 156 -9.35 -1.43 5.65
N ALA A 157 -9.17 -2.20 4.57
CA ALA A 157 -8.82 -3.60 4.69
C ALA A 157 -7.48 -3.75 5.42
N GLN A 158 -7.29 -4.86 6.11
CA GLN A 158 -6.08 -5.19 6.85
C GLN A 158 -5.41 -6.43 6.24
N PRO A 159 -4.11 -6.68 6.46
CA PRO A 159 -3.20 -6.00 7.39
C PRO A 159 -2.89 -4.53 7.07
N PHE A 160 -2.55 -3.76 8.11
CA PHE A 160 -1.80 -2.51 7.95
C PHE A 160 -0.28 -2.81 7.91
N ARG A 161 0.50 -1.78 7.61
CA ARG A 161 1.96 -1.85 7.33
C ARG A 161 2.77 -2.63 8.38
N SER A 162 2.35 -2.56 9.64
CA SER A 162 3.02 -3.24 10.75
C SER A 162 2.07 -3.99 11.71
N ILE A 163 0.76 -3.98 11.46
CA ILE A 163 -0.23 -4.49 12.42
C ILE A 163 -1.46 -5.07 11.73
N ALA A 164 -1.98 -6.16 12.28
CA ALA A 164 -3.35 -6.61 12.08
C ALA A 164 -4.05 -6.61 13.46
N HIS A 165 -5.27 -6.10 13.53
CA HIS A 165 -5.96 -5.83 14.79
C HIS A 165 -7.38 -6.35 14.77
N ASN A 166 -7.63 -7.34 15.64
CA ASN A 166 -8.96 -7.85 15.94
C ASN A 166 -9.46 -7.21 17.24
N GLY A 167 -10.43 -6.31 17.12
CA GLY A 167 -11.02 -5.56 18.23
C GLY A 167 -11.33 -4.12 17.86
N GLU A 168 -11.65 -3.31 18.88
CA GLU A 168 -11.94 -1.88 18.74
C GLU A 168 -11.12 -1.07 19.75
N ILE A 169 -10.54 0.05 19.29
CA ILE A 169 -9.79 0.97 20.15
C ILE A 169 -10.78 2.00 20.72
N ASN A 170 -11.35 1.70 21.89
CA ASN A 170 -12.38 2.53 22.53
C ASN A 170 -11.89 3.93 22.95
N THR A 171 -10.57 4.13 23.04
CA THR A 171 -9.94 5.40 23.47
C THR A 171 -9.36 6.22 22.31
N LEU A 172 -9.75 5.91 21.05
CA LEU A 172 -9.15 6.49 19.84
C LEU A 172 -9.06 8.02 19.87
N LYS A 173 -10.15 8.72 20.22
CA LYS A 173 -10.18 10.20 20.27
C LYS A 173 -9.15 10.76 21.25
N GLY A 174 -9.01 10.14 22.41
CA GLY A 174 -8.01 10.52 23.41
C GLY A 174 -6.60 10.33 22.87
N ASN A 175 -6.31 9.16 22.29
CA ASN A 175 -5.00 8.85 21.72
C ASN A 175 -4.62 9.83 20.59
N VAL A 176 -5.56 10.17 19.70
CA VAL A 176 -5.33 11.12 18.60
C VAL A 176 -5.00 12.52 19.13
N ASN A 177 -5.73 12.99 20.15
CA ASN A 177 -5.46 14.29 20.75
C ASN A 177 -4.10 14.33 21.45
N TRP A 178 -3.75 13.27 22.18
CA TRP A 178 -2.44 13.15 22.81
C TRP A 178 -1.32 13.19 21.78
N MET A 179 -1.45 12.50 20.64
CA MET A 179 -0.42 12.51 19.60
C MET A 179 -0.15 13.91 19.02
N LYS A 180 -1.18 14.74 18.85
CA LYS A 180 -0.99 16.13 18.37
C LYS A 180 -0.09 16.95 19.30
N VAL A 181 -0.26 16.78 20.61
CA VAL A 181 0.55 17.46 21.61
C VAL A 181 1.99 16.93 21.58
N HIS A 182 2.17 15.61 21.52
CA HIS A 182 3.51 14.99 21.47
C HIS A 182 4.27 15.26 20.17
N GLU A 183 3.58 15.57 19.05
CA GLU A 183 4.24 15.90 17.78
C GLU A 183 4.74 17.36 17.73
N GLU A 184 4.19 18.24 18.56
CA GLU A 184 4.62 19.65 18.69
C GLU A 184 5.80 19.82 19.67
N GLU A 185 6.02 18.86 20.57
CA GLU A 185 7.19 18.76 21.46
C GLU A 185 8.46 18.28 20.73
#